data_AF-A0A257M656-F1
#
_entry.id   AF-A0A257M656-F1
#
_cell.length_a   1.000
_cell.length_b   1.000
_cell.length_c   1.000
_cell.angle_alpha   90.00
_cell.angle_beta   90.00
_cell.angle_gamma   90.00
#
_symmetry.space_group_name_H-M   'P 1'
#
loop_
_entity.id
_entity.type
_entity.pdbx_description
1 polymer ?
#
loop_
_entity_poly.entity_id
_entity_poly.type
_entity_poly.pdbx_seq_one_letter_code
_entity_poly.pdbx_strand_id
1 'polypeptide(L)'
;MVALGGIVILCVWLYGSLKVPPRSPPEVVVPPVEVQPTLEAAREVIRRYFESMDDEGRISCLHEKDRVGPLWRDFYHRRAKPFSMLDSIQTGKMVTHEGKTLALFVIEQSPGGSQPIALFWEGDRFAIDWESHVAYGTMDWIEWVESKPSSVQVLRVYLSETRIGDDGSGERRVAVEHHDSLGPEVAVIPKSVDFPIDFSGRQRVPVTAEFQFQGPTENRNLVMVRLIHEGWSR
;
A
#
# COMPACT_ATOMS: atom_id res chain seq x y z
N MET A 1 -1.71 112.56 -2.99
CA MET A 1 -1.18 111.92 -1.77
C MET A 1 -2.01 110.67 -1.53
N VAL A 2 -1.33 109.53 -1.51
CA VAL A 2 -1.74 108.18 -1.08
C VAL A 2 -2.79 107.41 -1.93
N ALA A 3 -2.29 106.30 -2.48
CA ALA A 3 -2.96 105.22 -3.21
C ALA A 3 -3.41 104.08 -2.27
N LEU A 4 -4.14 103.10 -2.82
CA LEU A 4 -4.34 101.68 -2.41
C LEU A 4 -5.84 101.33 -2.53
N GLY A 5 -6.28 100.21 -3.09
CA GLY A 5 -5.59 99.03 -3.60
C GLY A 5 -6.68 98.03 -3.99
N GLY A 6 -6.55 97.44 -5.19
CA GLY A 6 -7.48 96.43 -5.69
C GLY A 6 -7.30 95.08 -5.00
N ILE A 7 -8.38 94.32 -4.88
CA ILE A 7 -8.34 92.90 -4.52
C ILE A 7 -8.91 92.11 -5.69
N VAL A 8 -8.02 91.41 -6.38
CA VAL A 8 -8.30 90.39 -7.38
C VAL A 8 -8.62 89.10 -6.62
N ILE A 9 -9.84 88.60 -6.73
CA ILE A 9 -10.22 87.27 -6.21
C ILE A 9 -9.84 86.23 -7.26
N LEU A 10 -8.80 85.46 -6.96
CA LEU A 10 -8.29 84.38 -7.80
C LEU A 10 -9.11 83.10 -7.58
N CYS A 11 -9.84 82.67 -8.62
CA CYS A 11 -10.51 81.37 -8.68
C CYS A 11 -9.46 80.25 -8.78
N VAL A 12 -9.34 79.39 -7.76
CA VAL A 12 -8.59 78.13 -7.85
C VAL A 12 -9.59 76.98 -8.02
N TRP A 13 -9.74 76.55 -9.27
CA TRP A 13 -10.42 75.32 -9.65
C TRP A 13 -9.53 74.11 -9.30
N LEU A 14 -9.87 73.40 -8.23
CA LEU A 14 -9.30 72.09 -7.89
C LEU A 14 -10.06 70.99 -8.66
N TYR A 15 -9.70 70.79 -9.93
CA TYR A 15 -10.07 69.59 -10.67
C TYR A 15 -9.09 68.47 -10.31
N GLY A 16 -9.36 67.79 -9.20
CA GLY A 16 -8.69 66.56 -8.81
C GLY A 16 -9.15 65.41 -9.70
N SER A 17 -8.31 64.99 -10.64
CA SER A 17 -8.49 63.76 -11.42
C SER A 17 -8.48 62.55 -10.49
N LEU A 18 -9.66 62.03 -10.14
CA LEU A 18 -9.83 60.73 -9.51
C LEU A 18 -9.35 59.65 -10.49
N LYS A 19 -8.11 59.20 -10.32
CA LYS A 19 -7.59 58.01 -10.99
C LYS A 19 -8.35 56.80 -10.44
N VAL A 20 -9.35 56.34 -11.19
CA VAL A 20 -10.01 55.06 -10.92
C VAL A 20 -8.97 53.95 -11.11
N PRO A 21 -8.65 53.15 -10.07
CA PRO A 21 -7.70 52.06 -10.23
C PRO A 21 -8.29 51.02 -11.22
N PRO A 22 -7.46 50.44 -12.10
CA PRO A 22 -7.93 49.42 -13.04
C PRO A 22 -8.55 48.26 -12.27
N ARG A 23 -9.78 47.87 -12.65
CA ARG A 23 -10.43 46.67 -12.11
C ARG A 23 -9.56 45.46 -12.45
N SER A 24 -9.10 44.74 -11.42
CA SER A 24 -8.47 43.43 -11.60
C SER A 24 -9.42 42.54 -12.41
N PRO A 25 -8.92 41.79 -13.41
CA PRO A 25 -9.73 40.84 -14.15
C PRO A 25 -10.33 39.83 -13.16
N PRO A 26 -11.58 39.38 -13.38
CA PRO A 26 -12.21 38.39 -12.52
C PRO A 26 -11.34 37.14 -12.49
N GLU A 27 -10.97 36.73 -11.28
CA GLU A 27 -10.26 35.49 -11.03
C GLU A 27 -11.12 34.34 -11.57
N VAL A 28 -10.65 33.68 -12.63
CA VAL A 28 -11.32 32.52 -13.21
C VAL A 28 -11.14 31.38 -12.22
N VAL A 29 -12.15 31.14 -11.38
CA VAL A 29 -12.22 29.98 -10.51
C VAL A 29 -12.45 28.75 -11.39
N VAL A 30 -11.37 28.10 -11.81
CA VAL A 30 -11.45 26.80 -12.47
C VAL A 30 -11.91 25.79 -11.43
N PRO A 31 -13.03 25.07 -11.64
CA PRO A 31 -13.46 24.05 -10.70
C PRO A 31 -12.36 22.98 -10.56
N PRO A 32 -12.09 22.47 -9.34
CA PRO A 32 -11.08 21.45 -9.14
C PRO A 32 -11.39 20.25 -10.03
N VAL A 33 -10.44 19.87 -10.87
CA VAL A 33 -10.54 18.69 -11.73
C VAL A 33 -10.55 17.46 -10.82
N GLU A 34 -11.66 16.73 -10.82
CA GLU A 34 -11.82 15.51 -10.06
C GLU A 34 -10.92 14.42 -10.68
N VAL A 35 -9.88 14.00 -9.96
CA VAL A 35 -8.94 13.00 -10.44
C VAL A 35 -9.62 11.63 -10.40
N GLN A 36 -9.78 11.01 -11.56
CA GLN A 36 -10.39 9.68 -11.67
C GLN A 36 -9.33 8.58 -11.50
N PRO A 37 -9.63 7.48 -10.78
CA PRO A 37 -8.73 6.34 -10.67
C PRO A 37 -8.54 5.68 -12.04
N THR A 38 -7.31 5.69 -12.56
CA THR A 38 -6.96 5.00 -13.80
C THR A 38 -5.82 4.00 -13.58
N LEU A 39 -5.79 2.93 -14.37
CA LEU A 39 -4.69 1.96 -14.34
C LEU A 39 -3.34 2.61 -14.68
N GLU A 40 -3.31 3.62 -15.54
CA GLU A 40 -2.06 4.32 -15.85
C GLU A 40 -1.56 5.13 -14.65
N ALA A 41 -2.45 5.80 -13.91
CA ALA A 41 -2.07 6.47 -12.67
C ALA A 41 -1.50 5.48 -11.64
N ALA A 42 -2.08 4.28 -11.53
CA ALA A 42 -1.55 3.24 -10.65
C ALA A 42 -0.17 2.72 -11.12
N ARG A 43 0.03 2.49 -12.42
CA ARG A 43 1.34 2.10 -12.99
C ARG A 43 2.42 3.13 -12.69
N GLU A 44 2.07 4.41 -12.78
CA GLU A 44 3.02 5.49 -12.52
C GLU A 44 3.48 5.53 -11.05
N VAL A 45 2.58 5.22 -10.11
CA VAL A 45 2.95 5.07 -8.70
C VAL A 45 3.91 3.89 -8.50
N ILE A 46 3.69 2.76 -9.18
CA ILE A 46 4.60 1.61 -9.15
C ILE A 46 6.00 2.02 -9.66
N ARG A 47 6.08 2.65 -10.84
CA ARG A 47 7.36 3.12 -11.39
C ARG A 47 8.08 4.05 -10.42
N ARG A 48 7.38 5.07 -9.93
CA ARG A 48 7.94 6.03 -8.97
C ARG A 48 8.49 5.35 -7.73
N TYR A 49 7.80 4.35 -7.19
CA TYR A 49 8.28 3.61 -6.02
C TYR A 49 9.60 2.87 -6.30
N PHE A 50 9.70 2.17 -7.44
CA PHE A 50 10.92 1.42 -7.74
C PHE A 50 12.08 2.30 -8.21
N GLU A 51 11.80 3.39 -8.91
CA GLU A 51 12.78 4.32 -9.46
C GLU A 51 13.25 5.41 -8.47
N SER A 52 12.55 5.60 -7.35
CA SER A 52 12.95 6.55 -6.31
C SER A 52 14.36 6.24 -5.81
N MET A 53 15.21 7.25 -5.64
CA MET A 53 16.60 7.05 -5.20
C MET A 53 16.75 7.08 -3.69
N ASP A 54 15.76 7.60 -2.98
CA ASP A 54 15.75 7.76 -1.53
C ASP A 54 14.53 7.11 -0.87
N ASP A 55 14.62 6.91 0.44
CA ASP A 55 13.59 6.27 1.24
C ASP A 55 12.29 7.08 1.27
N GLU A 56 12.36 8.41 1.30
CA GLU A 56 11.17 9.26 1.41
C GLU A 56 10.36 9.26 0.12
N GLY A 57 11.03 9.24 -1.03
CA GLY A 57 10.40 9.01 -2.33
C GLY A 57 9.60 7.70 -2.36
N ARG A 58 10.19 6.61 -1.85
CA ARG A 58 9.53 5.30 -1.74
C ARG A 58 8.38 5.32 -0.75
N ILE A 59 8.61 5.80 0.47
CA ILE A 59 7.61 5.86 1.55
C ILE A 59 6.42 6.73 1.15
N SER A 60 6.64 7.80 0.36
CA SER A 60 5.56 8.65 -0.14
C SER A 60 4.56 7.90 -1.03
N CYS A 61 4.99 6.82 -1.68
CA CYS A 61 4.14 5.99 -2.53
C CYS A 61 3.32 4.96 -1.75
N LEU A 62 3.53 4.82 -0.43
CA LEU A 62 2.90 3.78 0.38
C LEU A 62 1.52 4.17 0.87
N HIS A 63 0.65 3.16 0.97
CA HIS A 63 -0.61 3.24 1.68
C HIS A 63 -0.31 3.35 3.18
N GLU A 64 -1.04 4.22 3.89
CA GLU A 64 -0.84 4.47 5.33
C GLU A 64 0.63 4.77 5.70
N LYS A 65 1.30 5.60 4.88
CA LYS A 65 2.75 5.86 4.97
C LYS A 65 3.26 6.20 6.38
N ASP A 66 2.46 6.87 7.22
CA ASP A 66 2.87 7.24 8.57
C ASP A 66 3.01 6.02 9.49
N ARG A 67 2.16 5.00 9.28
CA ARG A 67 2.23 3.71 9.97
C ARG A 67 3.26 2.78 9.32
N VAL A 68 3.27 2.72 7.99
CA VAL A 68 4.08 1.75 7.24
C VAL A 68 5.53 2.18 7.10
N GLY A 69 5.82 3.49 7.02
CA GLY A 69 7.18 4.01 6.85
C GLY A 69 8.19 3.50 7.89
N PRO A 70 7.87 3.47 9.20
CA PRO A 70 8.73 2.82 10.20
C PRO A 70 9.00 1.33 9.95
N LEU A 71 7.99 0.56 9.50
CA LEU A 71 8.11 -0.87 9.18
C LEU A 71 8.95 -1.10 7.92
N TRP A 72 8.77 -0.23 6.92
CA TRP A 72 9.55 -0.23 5.69
C TRP A 72 11.04 -0.02 5.99
N ARG A 73 11.36 0.98 6.84
CA ARG A 73 12.76 1.25 7.24
C ARG A 73 13.36 0.10 8.05
N ASP A 74 12.58 -0.50 8.95
CA ASP A 74 12.97 -1.74 9.64
C ASP A 74 13.40 -2.82 8.66
N PHE A 75 12.54 -3.10 7.69
CA PHE A 75 12.73 -4.19 6.75
C PHE A 75 13.97 -4.02 5.87
N TYR A 76 14.15 -2.86 5.24
CA TYR A 76 15.28 -2.67 4.31
C TYR A 76 16.59 -2.36 5.03
N HIS A 77 16.57 -1.57 6.12
CA HIS A 77 17.80 -1.16 6.79
C HIS A 77 18.24 -2.14 7.89
N ARG A 78 17.32 -2.56 8.76
CA ARG A 78 17.71 -3.45 9.88
C ARG A 78 17.88 -4.90 9.43
N ARG A 79 17.09 -5.37 8.46
CA ARG A 79 17.21 -6.74 7.93
C ARG A 79 18.10 -6.84 6.68
N ALA A 80 18.70 -5.73 6.26
CA ALA A 80 19.62 -5.63 5.11
C ALA A 80 19.08 -6.28 3.82
N LYS A 81 17.77 -6.21 3.59
CA LYS A 81 17.13 -6.75 2.38
C LYS A 81 17.48 -5.84 1.19
N PRO A 82 17.97 -6.38 0.06
CA PRO A 82 18.28 -5.56 -1.11
C PRO A 82 17.00 -5.01 -1.74
N PHE A 83 17.11 -3.84 -2.38
CA PHE A 83 16.05 -3.34 -3.25
C PHE A 83 16.04 -4.15 -4.55
N SER A 84 14.88 -4.69 -4.90
CA SER A 84 14.65 -5.24 -6.23
C SER A 84 14.46 -4.13 -7.25
N MET A 85 15.02 -4.32 -8.44
CA MET A 85 14.76 -3.47 -9.59
C MET A 85 13.46 -3.90 -10.26
N LEU A 86 12.70 -2.94 -10.78
CA LEU A 86 11.52 -3.21 -11.58
C LEU A 86 11.93 -3.46 -13.03
N ASP A 87 11.63 -4.65 -13.55
CA ASP A 87 11.89 -4.99 -14.94
C ASP A 87 10.67 -4.68 -15.82
N SER A 88 9.47 -5.07 -15.38
CA SER A 88 8.24 -4.79 -16.12
C SER A 88 6.98 -4.79 -15.24
N ILE A 89 5.91 -4.14 -15.74
CA ILE A 89 4.59 -4.14 -15.12
C ILE A 89 3.60 -4.76 -16.11
N GLN A 90 3.01 -5.91 -15.77
CA GLN A 90 2.00 -6.57 -16.60
C GLN A 90 0.68 -5.76 -16.67
N THR A 91 -0.31 -6.24 -17.43
CA THR A 91 -1.63 -5.61 -17.46
C THR A 91 -2.35 -5.77 -16.13
N GLY A 92 -2.67 -4.64 -15.50
CA GLY A 92 -3.42 -4.62 -14.26
C GLY A 92 -4.93 -4.65 -14.47
N LYS A 93 -5.65 -4.78 -13.35
CA LYS A 93 -7.11 -4.67 -13.30
C LYS A 93 -7.54 -3.82 -12.12
N MET A 94 -8.64 -3.09 -12.32
CA MET A 94 -9.33 -2.38 -11.25
C MET A 94 -10.34 -3.32 -10.60
N VAL A 95 -10.39 -3.34 -9.27
CA VAL A 95 -11.39 -4.07 -8.50
C VAL A 95 -11.93 -3.18 -7.39
N THR A 96 -13.12 -3.51 -6.90
CA THR A 96 -13.69 -2.90 -5.70
C THR A 96 -13.74 -3.97 -4.61
N HIS A 97 -13.19 -3.66 -3.44
CA HIS A 97 -13.19 -4.54 -2.28
C HIS A 97 -13.55 -3.70 -1.05
N GLU A 98 -14.59 -4.11 -0.32
CA GLU A 98 -15.09 -3.38 0.86
C GLU A 98 -15.36 -1.89 0.62
N GLY A 99 -15.86 -1.55 -0.57
CA GLY A 99 -16.11 -0.16 -0.97
C GLY A 99 -14.86 0.66 -1.30
N LYS A 100 -13.66 0.08 -1.17
CA LYS A 100 -12.40 0.67 -1.63
C LYS A 100 -12.11 0.25 -3.06
N THR A 101 -11.52 1.16 -3.83
CA THR A 101 -11.06 0.89 -5.20
C THR A 101 -9.60 0.47 -5.15
N LEU A 102 -9.27 -0.68 -5.74
CA LEU A 102 -7.90 -1.20 -5.80
C LEU A 102 -7.46 -1.37 -7.25
N ALA A 103 -6.17 -1.16 -7.49
CA ALA A 103 -5.50 -1.58 -8.71
C ALA A 103 -4.58 -2.77 -8.39
N LEU A 104 -4.75 -3.86 -9.13
CA LEU A 104 -3.97 -5.08 -8.97
C LEU A 104 -3.10 -5.30 -10.19
N PHE A 105 -1.80 -5.54 -9.98
CA PHE A 105 -0.84 -5.81 -11.04
C PHE A 105 0.01 -7.03 -10.68
N VAL A 106 0.67 -7.56 -11.71
CA VAL A 106 1.85 -8.42 -11.56
C VAL A 106 3.04 -7.63 -12.09
N ILE A 107 4.13 -7.62 -11.33
CA ILE A 107 5.40 -7.00 -11.70
C ILE A 107 6.48 -8.06 -11.83
N GLU A 108 7.41 -7.83 -12.75
CA GLU A 108 8.64 -8.62 -12.83
C GLU A 108 9.76 -7.81 -12.17
N GLN A 109 10.53 -8.48 -11.31
CA GLN A 109 11.60 -7.86 -10.53
C GLN A 109 12.90 -8.66 -10.59
N SER A 110 14.02 -7.93 -10.48
CA SER A 110 15.35 -8.53 -10.39
C SER A 110 16.12 -8.01 -9.17
N PRO A 111 16.54 -8.90 -8.24
CA PRO A 111 16.09 -10.28 -8.10
C PRO A 111 14.64 -10.33 -7.58
N GLY A 112 13.88 -11.39 -7.88
CA GLY A 112 12.55 -11.62 -7.28
C GLY A 112 11.51 -12.28 -8.19
N GLY A 113 11.68 -12.19 -9.51
CA GLY A 113 10.75 -12.76 -10.48
C GLY A 113 9.38 -12.08 -10.47
N SER A 114 8.35 -12.85 -10.81
CA SER A 114 6.98 -12.38 -10.97
C SER A 114 6.27 -12.27 -9.61
N GLN A 115 5.87 -11.07 -9.22
CA GLN A 115 5.21 -10.80 -7.94
C GLN A 115 3.93 -9.97 -8.12
N PRO A 116 2.86 -10.27 -7.36
CA PRO A 116 1.70 -9.39 -7.34
C PRO A 116 1.99 -8.13 -6.52
N ILE A 117 1.35 -7.03 -6.93
CA ILE A 117 1.36 -5.78 -6.18
C ILE A 117 -0.05 -5.18 -6.20
N ALA A 118 -0.48 -4.68 -5.05
CA ALA A 118 -1.78 -4.06 -4.85
C ALA A 118 -1.61 -2.59 -4.50
N LEU A 119 -2.50 -1.75 -5.04
CA LEU A 119 -2.55 -0.32 -4.77
C LEU A 119 -3.97 0.08 -4.36
N PHE A 120 -4.08 0.93 -3.34
CA PHE A 120 -5.32 1.52 -2.85
C PHE A 120 -5.54 2.90 -3.48
N TRP A 121 -6.76 3.15 -3.94
CA TRP A 121 -7.20 4.49 -4.24
C TRP A 121 -7.56 5.22 -2.94
N GLU A 122 -6.85 6.31 -2.63
CA GLU A 122 -7.03 7.10 -1.40
C GLU A 122 -7.94 8.33 -1.60
N GLY A 123 -8.60 8.45 -2.76
CA GLY A 123 -9.49 9.55 -3.11
C GLY A 123 -8.90 10.53 -4.12
N ASP A 124 -7.57 10.71 -4.10
CA ASP A 124 -6.84 11.61 -4.99
C ASP A 124 -5.63 10.94 -5.69
N ARG A 125 -5.15 9.81 -5.16
CA ARG A 125 -3.99 9.07 -5.67
C ARG A 125 -4.10 7.57 -5.42
N PHE A 126 -3.27 6.81 -6.12
CA PHE A 126 -2.97 5.44 -5.74
C PHE A 126 -1.81 5.38 -4.72
N ALA A 127 -1.85 4.39 -3.84
CA ALA A 127 -0.81 4.13 -2.85
C ALA A 127 -0.57 2.62 -2.71
N ILE A 128 0.69 2.19 -2.67
CA ILE A 128 1.11 0.79 -2.65
C ILE A 128 0.88 0.18 -1.27
N ASP A 129 0.23 -0.99 -1.25
CA ASP A 129 0.22 -1.87 -0.08
C ASP A 129 1.54 -2.65 -0.02
N TRP A 130 2.54 -2.00 0.56
CA TRP A 130 3.90 -2.52 0.61
C TRP A 130 4.01 -3.79 1.45
N GLU A 131 3.30 -3.84 2.58
CA GLU A 131 3.35 -5.00 3.46
C GLU A 131 2.88 -6.27 2.72
N SER A 132 1.92 -6.14 1.81
CA SER A 132 1.49 -7.24 0.94
C SER A 132 2.51 -7.59 -0.13
N HIS A 133 3.09 -6.57 -0.75
CA HIS A 133 4.11 -6.76 -1.78
C HIS A 133 5.30 -7.56 -1.25
N VAL A 134 5.84 -7.21 -0.08
CA VAL A 134 6.98 -7.91 0.52
C VAL A 134 6.58 -9.02 1.49
N ALA A 135 5.29 -9.36 1.55
CA ALA A 135 4.73 -10.32 2.49
C ALA A 135 5.21 -10.10 3.94
N TYR A 136 5.22 -8.83 4.38
CA TYR A 136 5.77 -8.41 5.67
C TYR A 136 5.10 -9.17 6.82
N GLY A 137 5.94 -9.71 7.71
CA GLY A 137 5.54 -10.35 8.96
C GLY A 137 6.31 -9.81 10.16
N THR A 138 5.85 -10.18 11.36
CA THR A 138 6.52 -9.83 12.63
C THR A 138 7.92 -10.44 12.76
N MET A 139 8.23 -11.44 11.93
CA MET A 139 9.49 -12.15 11.86
C MET A 139 9.87 -12.35 10.39
N ASP A 140 11.17 -12.47 10.09
CA ASP A 140 11.60 -12.90 8.75
C ASP A 140 11.13 -14.34 8.48
N TRP A 141 10.71 -14.64 7.24
CA TRP A 141 10.16 -15.94 6.90
C TRP A 141 11.17 -17.08 7.08
N ILE A 142 12.42 -16.87 6.64
CA ILE A 142 13.47 -17.89 6.75
C ILE A 142 13.76 -18.15 8.22
N GLU A 143 13.91 -17.08 9.01
CA GLU A 143 14.11 -17.18 10.45
C GLU A 143 12.94 -17.89 11.15
N TRP A 144 11.71 -17.63 10.72
CA TRP A 144 10.50 -18.24 11.27
C TRP A 144 10.41 -19.75 10.97
N VAL A 145 10.72 -20.16 9.74
CA VAL A 145 10.77 -21.58 9.33
C VAL A 145 11.89 -22.31 10.07
N GLU A 146 13.06 -21.70 10.22
CA GLU A 146 14.22 -22.33 10.87
C GLU A 146 14.07 -22.44 12.38
N SER A 147 13.65 -21.34 13.04
CA SER A 147 13.53 -21.29 14.51
C SER A 147 12.26 -21.95 15.04
N LYS A 148 11.25 -22.15 14.18
CA LYS A 148 9.94 -22.73 14.49
C LYS A 148 9.36 -22.20 15.80
N PRO A 149 9.14 -20.88 15.94
CA PRO A 149 8.80 -20.28 17.22
C PRO A 149 7.44 -20.79 17.73
N SER A 150 7.37 -21.02 19.04
CA SER A 150 6.12 -21.39 19.70
C SER A 150 5.24 -20.19 20.04
N SER A 151 5.80 -18.99 20.03
CA SER A 151 5.05 -17.74 20.17
C SER A 151 4.31 -17.41 18.88
N VAL A 152 3.09 -16.89 19.00
CA VAL A 152 2.28 -16.42 17.87
C VAL A 152 3.04 -15.37 17.07
N GLN A 153 3.10 -15.55 15.76
CA GLN A 153 3.63 -14.60 14.78
C GLN A 153 2.54 -14.20 13.79
N VAL A 154 2.55 -12.93 13.37
CA VAL A 154 1.66 -12.46 12.32
C VAL A 154 2.42 -12.47 11.01
N LEU A 155 1.93 -13.23 10.04
CA LEU A 155 2.54 -13.38 8.73
C LEU A 155 1.55 -13.01 7.63
N ARG A 156 2.06 -12.38 6.58
CA ARG A 156 1.36 -12.27 5.30
C ARG A 156 1.86 -13.38 4.39
N VAL A 157 0.93 -14.18 3.90
CA VAL A 157 1.24 -15.41 3.15
C VAL A 157 0.18 -15.63 2.09
N TYR A 158 0.47 -16.52 1.16
CA TYR A 158 -0.54 -17.09 0.28
C TYR A 158 -0.99 -18.42 0.83
N LEU A 159 -2.30 -18.63 0.90
CA LEU A 159 -2.88 -19.92 1.18
C LEU A 159 -3.35 -20.57 -0.11
N SER A 160 -3.15 -21.87 -0.21
CA SER A 160 -3.70 -22.69 -1.28
C SER A 160 -4.22 -24.02 -0.72
N GLU A 161 -5.14 -24.65 -1.44
CA GLU A 161 -5.65 -25.97 -1.08
C GLU A 161 -4.50 -26.98 -1.06
N THR A 162 -4.38 -27.74 0.02
CA THR A 162 -3.43 -28.86 0.07
C THR A 162 -4.09 -30.13 -0.47
N ARG A 163 -3.33 -30.93 -1.24
CA ARG A 163 -3.78 -32.24 -1.74
C ARG A 163 -3.68 -33.34 -0.69
N ILE A 164 -3.24 -33.03 0.52
CA ILE A 164 -3.07 -34.01 1.60
C ILE A 164 -4.48 -34.40 2.05
N GLY A 165 -4.88 -35.62 1.72
CA GLY A 165 -6.24 -36.13 1.87
C GLY A 165 -6.80 -35.97 3.28
N ASP A 166 -8.13 -35.87 3.34
CA ASP A 166 -8.91 -35.84 4.57
C ASP A 166 -8.55 -37.06 5.43
N ASP A 167 -7.82 -36.85 6.52
CA ASP A 167 -7.45 -37.90 7.47
C ASP A 167 -8.62 -38.27 8.40
N GLY A 168 -9.81 -37.71 8.17
CA GLY A 168 -11.01 -37.95 8.94
C GLY A 168 -11.01 -37.25 10.31
N SER A 169 -9.97 -36.48 10.65
CA SER A 169 -9.96 -35.64 11.87
C SER A 169 -10.96 -34.49 11.78
N GLY A 170 -11.33 -34.09 10.56
CA GLY A 170 -12.09 -32.88 10.27
C GLY A 170 -11.29 -31.59 10.53
N GLU A 171 -9.97 -31.69 10.74
CA GLU A 171 -9.08 -30.53 10.71
C GLU A 171 -8.80 -30.17 9.25
N ARG A 172 -8.92 -28.88 8.92
CA ARG A 172 -8.56 -28.41 7.57
C ARG A 172 -7.06 -28.22 7.51
N ARG A 173 -6.45 -28.55 6.39
CA ARG A 173 -5.03 -28.30 6.13
C ARG A 173 -4.91 -27.39 4.92
N VAL A 174 -3.94 -26.48 4.94
CA VAL A 174 -3.66 -25.57 3.82
C VAL A 174 -2.17 -25.51 3.56
N ALA A 175 -1.82 -25.34 2.29
CA ALA A 175 -0.47 -24.97 1.92
C ALA A 175 -0.28 -23.47 2.21
N VAL A 176 0.79 -23.14 2.92
CA VAL A 176 1.21 -21.79 3.26
C VAL A 176 2.45 -21.48 2.43
N GLU A 177 2.31 -20.57 1.49
CA GLU A 177 3.36 -20.15 0.57
C GLU A 177 3.80 -18.72 0.89
N HIS A 178 5.10 -18.48 0.76
CA HIS A 178 5.71 -17.17 0.95
C HIS A 178 6.72 -16.91 -0.18
N HIS A 179 6.92 -15.65 -0.54
CA HIS A 179 7.78 -15.29 -1.67
C HIS A 179 9.25 -15.73 -1.47
N ASP A 180 9.75 -15.66 -0.24
CA ASP A 180 11.09 -16.14 0.14
C ASP A 180 11.17 -17.68 0.32
N SER A 181 10.09 -18.44 0.07
CA SER A 181 10.08 -19.88 0.35
C SER A 181 10.57 -20.74 -0.82
N LEU A 182 11.28 -21.83 -0.52
CA LEU A 182 11.63 -22.88 -1.49
C LEU A 182 10.46 -23.85 -1.76
N GLY A 183 9.40 -23.80 -0.96
CA GLY A 183 8.21 -24.64 -1.09
C GLY A 183 7.11 -24.26 -0.10
N PRO A 184 5.90 -24.83 -0.23
CA PRO A 184 4.82 -24.57 0.72
C PRO A 184 5.10 -25.26 2.07
N GLU A 185 4.83 -24.54 3.16
CA GLU A 185 4.62 -25.16 4.47
C GLU A 185 3.18 -25.67 4.57
N VAL A 186 2.91 -26.65 5.44
CA VAL A 186 1.54 -27.17 5.64
C VAL A 186 1.04 -26.75 7.01
N ALA A 187 0.03 -25.88 7.05
CA ALA A 187 -0.62 -25.48 8.28
C ALA A 187 -1.88 -26.30 8.55
N VAL A 188 -2.07 -26.66 9.81
CA VAL A 188 -3.33 -27.15 10.34
C VAL A 188 -4.19 -25.95 10.73
N ILE A 189 -5.46 -25.98 10.33
CA ILE A 189 -6.50 -25.02 10.69
C ILE A 189 -7.43 -25.72 11.70
N PRO A 190 -7.37 -25.35 12.98
CA PRO A 190 -8.27 -25.87 13.99
C PRO A 190 -9.73 -25.55 13.64
N LYS A 191 -10.67 -26.43 14.02
CA LYS A 191 -12.12 -26.20 13.82
C LYS A 191 -12.65 -24.91 14.44
N SER A 192 -11.96 -24.39 15.45
CA SER A 192 -12.31 -23.14 16.12
C SER A 192 -11.96 -21.89 15.31
N VAL A 193 -11.15 -22.02 14.26
CA VAL A 193 -10.78 -20.90 13.40
C VAL A 193 -11.83 -20.77 12.31
N ASP A 194 -12.54 -19.65 12.32
CA ASP A 194 -13.38 -19.29 11.19
C ASP A 194 -12.48 -19.06 9.97
N PHE A 195 -12.78 -19.80 8.91
CA PHE A 195 -11.96 -19.84 7.71
C PHE A 195 -12.91 -19.88 6.51
N PRO A 196 -13.40 -18.69 6.09
CA PRO A 196 -14.39 -18.55 5.02
C PRO A 196 -13.79 -18.69 3.62
N ILE A 197 -12.47 -18.85 3.51
CA ILE A 197 -11.76 -18.91 2.23
C ILE A 197 -12.19 -20.13 1.42
N ASP A 198 -12.76 -19.86 0.25
CA ASP A 198 -13.01 -20.85 -0.80
C ASP A 198 -11.81 -20.90 -1.76
N PHE A 199 -11.16 -22.07 -1.83
CA PHE A 199 -10.05 -22.32 -2.76
C PHE A 199 -10.51 -22.79 -4.15
N SER A 200 -11.82 -22.82 -4.42
CA SER A 200 -12.35 -23.22 -5.72
C SER A 200 -11.66 -22.44 -6.86
N GLY A 201 -11.13 -23.17 -7.84
CA GLY A 201 -10.34 -22.60 -8.93
C GLY A 201 -8.81 -22.62 -8.76
N ARG A 202 -8.26 -23.28 -7.72
CA ARG A 202 -6.80 -23.46 -7.50
C ARG A 202 -6.02 -22.15 -7.37
N GLN A 203 -6.68 -21.10 -6.88
CA GLN A 203 -6.05 -19.80 -6.75
C GLN A 203 -5.31 -19.70 -5.41
N ARG A 204 -4.10 -19.16 -5.44
CA ARG A 204 -3.40 -18.69 -4.24
C ARG A 204 -4.17 -17.51 -3.67
N VAL A 205 -4.62 -17.63 -2.42
CA VAL A 205 -5.36 -16.58 -1.71
C VAL A 205 -4.41 -15.87 -0.76
N PRO A 206 -4.10 -14.59 -0.99
CA PRO A 206 -3.31 -13.83 -0.05
C PRO A 206 -4.08 -13.58 1.24
N VAL A 207 -3.41 -13.68 2.38
CA VAL A 207 -4.01 -13.46 3.69
C VAL A 207 -3.02 -12.82 4.65
N THR A 208 -3.56 -12.19 5.69
CA THR A 208 -2.83 -11.94 6.94
C THR A 208 -3.34 -12.91 8.00
N ALA A 209 -2.47 -13.72 8.59
CA ALA A 209 -2.86 -14.69 9.60
C ALA A 209 -1.83 -14.82 10.74
N GLU A 210 -2.31 -15.26 11.89
CA GLU A 210 -1.52 -15.62 13.06
C GLU A 210 -1.14 -17.09 12.98
N PHE A 211 0.15 -17.39 13.08
CA PHE A 211 0.69 -18.73 13.06
C PHE A 211 1.57 -18.99 14.27
N GLN A 212 1.64 -20.26 14.68
CA GLN A 212 2.62 -20.74 15.64
C GLN A 212 2.98 -22.20 15.36
N PHE A 213 4.18 -22.60 15.77
CA PHE A 213 4.58 -24.00 15.76
C PHE A 213 4.22 -24.67 17.09
N GLN A 214 3.46 -25.76 17.04
CA GLN A 214 3.03 -26.54 18.21
C GLN A 214 3.62 -27.95 18.21
N GLY A 215 3.97 -28.47 19.38
CA GLY A 215 4.44 -29.85 19.56
C GLY A 215 5.90 -29.98 20.01
N PRO A 216 6.42 -31.22 20.13
CA PRO A 216 7.81 -31.47 20.47
C PRO A 216 8.74 -30.90 19.41
N THR A 217 9.93 -30.45 19.81
CA THR A 217 10.85 -29.60 19.01
C THR A 217 11.17 -30.13 17.61
N GLU A 218 11.25 -31.44 17.42
CA GLU A 218 11.63 -32.02 16.12
C GLU A 218 10.46 -32.16 15.13
N ASN A 219 9.22 -32.25 15.62
CA ASN A 219 8.01 -32.48 14.80
C ASN A 219 6.92 -31.45 15.13
N ARG A 220 7.29 -30.17 15.19
CA ARG A 220 6.29 -29.13 15.42
C ARG A 220 5.38 -28.98 14.21
N ASN A 221 4.08 -29.09 14.44
CA ASN A 221 3.06 -28.79 13.47
C ASN A 221 2.90 -27.27 13.38
N LEU A 222 2.87 -26.76 12.15
CA LEU A 222 2.44 -25.40 11.91
C LEU A 222 0.92 -25.32 12.12
N VAL A 223 0.48 -24.42 12.99
CA VAL A 223 -0.94 -24.20 13.28
C VAL A 223 -1.29 -22.75 12.96
N MET A 224 -2.33 -22.56 12.16
CA MET A 224 -2.95 -21.25 12.01
C MET A 224 -3.85 -21.00 13.21
N VAL A 225 -3.49 -20.01 14.02
CA VAL A 225 -4.20 -19.64 15.25
C VAL A 225 -5.44 -18.81 14.91
N ARG A 226 -5.30 -17.90 13.95
CA ARG A 226 -6.36 -16.97 13.57
C ARG A 226 -6.12 -16.42 12.17
N LEU A 227 -7.18 -16.33 11.37
CA LEU A 227 -7.20 -15.48 10.18
C LEU A 227 -7.48 -14.04 10.61
N ILE A 228 -6.57 -13.12 10.35
CA ILE A 228 -6.75 -11.70 10.68
C ILE A 228 -7.56 -11.01 9.58
N HIS A 229 -7.20 -11.26 8.31
CA HIS A 229 -7.83 -10.63 7.16
C HIS A 229 -7.67 -11.48 5.90
N GLU A 230 -8.71 -11.51 5.05
CA GLU A 230 -8.69 -12.11 3.72
C GLU A 230 -8.26 -11.08 2.67
N GLY A 231 -7.23 -11.38 1.89
CA GLY A 231 -6.68 -10.43 0.95
C GLY A 231 -5.44 -9.72 1.48
N TRP A 232 -5.00 -8.74 0.69
CA TRP A 232 -3.74 -8.06 0.87
C TRP A 232 -3.78 -6.97 1.95
N SER A 233 -4.85 -6.18 2.02
CA SER A 233 -4.95 -5.11 3.03
C SER A 233 -5.48 -5.58 4.37
N ARG A 234 -5.35 -4.72 5.38
CA ARG A 234 -6.13 -4.76 6.62
C ARG A 234 -7.27 -3.73 6.58
#